data_AF-A0AAD7MU62-F1
#
_entry.id   AF-A0AAD7MU62-F1
#
_cell.length_a   1.000
_cell.length_b   1.000
_cell.length_c   1.000
_cell.angle_alpha   90.00
_cell.angle_beta   90.00
_cell.angle_gamma   90.00
#
_symmetry.space_group_name_H-M   'P 1'
#
loop_
_entity.id
_entity.type
_entity.pdbx_description
1 polymer ?
#
loop_
_entity_poly.entity_id
_entity_poly.type
_entity_poly.pdbx_seq_one_letter_code
_entity_poly.pdbx_strand_id
1 'polypeptide(L)'
;MNMNVFSGKNALKDFYDPAKNVPLPLVELPSHPFESDGVEIFAKMLTLLPAGNVKSLPALNMLLRAVESGEINEDTKRIIEWSSGNTAISLAILSRIYGLGDVSAYISNKNSEAKMQLLRFFGLELSLFGGPAQVNPDDVDGGIRAAILDGAKEGCYSPSQYTSARNPEAHIRWTGPQLHMQLPDMAVFVAALGTAGTITGVGTYLKSVNPAIINVGVFTAPGDKVPGPRPIDLAPPSADMDLPWKDVIDEAEFATSLDSYQASVELCRQGLLVGPSSGLALTGLYHFLEKTKADGGLDKLRGPNGKIKCAFICCDMPFQYIGEYFDKLPSSLFPKIVNDELIGVDQYPYGSTWTISRTEAHSKIQTLASSRSVVLDLRDSEDFEAVRTVGSINLDLRCKEEPNPFTSPPTLRRQWLELDRRLHGDDVEFGPKLFGRVVVINSYEGHTAVVASSVLRKKGVEAYAVQGGFDLAGQTIFWIL
;
A
#
# COMPACT_ATOMS: atom_id res chain seq x y z
N MET A 1 25.19 19.90 -15.48
CA MET A 1 24.00 19.11 -15.13
C MET A 1 24.01 18.88 -13.63
N ASN A 2 22.90 19.13 -12.94
CA ASN A 2 22.72 18.66 -11.57
C ASN A 2 22.58 17.13 -11.64
N MET A 3 23.47 16.40 -10.99
CA MET A 3 23.49 14.93 -11.01
C MET A 3 22.55 14.30 -9.97
N ASN A 4 21.75 15.13 -9.25
CA ASN A 4 20.89 14.71 -8.14
C ASN A 4 21.65 13.97 -7.02
N VAL A 5 22.86 14.43 -6.71
CA VAL A 5 23.67 13.91 -5.60
C VAL A 5 23.64 14.91 -4.46
N PHE A 6 23.09 14.50 -3.31
CA PHE A 6 23.01 15.31 -2.10
C PHE A 6 24.01 14.79 -1.07
N SER A 7 24.88 15.65 -0.54
CA SER A 7 25.99 15.23 0.34
C SER A 7 26.22 16.21 1.50
N GLY A 8 26.87 15.73 2.56
CA GLY A 8 27.20 16.53 3.74
C GLY A 8 26.06 16.62 4.76
N LYS A 9 26.24 17.48 5.78
CA LYS A 9 25.33 17.59 6.94
C LYS A 9 23.90 18.02 6.57
N ASN A 10 23.73 18.70 5.44
CA ASN A 10 22.44 19.18 4.95
C ASN A 10 21.83 18.28 3.86
N ALA A 11 22.42 17.11 3.55
CA ALA A 11 22.00 16.28 2.43
C ALA A 11 20.49 15.97 2.43
N LEU A 12 19.91 15.63 3.60
CA LEU A 12 18.48 15.35 3.71
C LEU A 12 17.61 16.61 3.55
N LYS A 13 18.04 17.75 4.09
CA LYS A 13 17.33 19.03 3.88
C LYS A 13 17.34 19.41 2.41
N ASP A 14 18.47 19.23 1.75
CA ASP A 14 18.63 19.56 0.33
C ASP A 14 17.87 18.58 -0.57
N PHE A 15 17.81 17.30 -0.21
CA PHE A 15 17.00 16.30 -0.91
C PHE A 15 15.51 16.62 -0.84
N TYR A 16 15.02 17.13 0.31
CA TYR A 16 13.62 17.53 0.49
C TYR A 16 13.29 18.94 -0.03
N ASP A 17 14.29 19.78 -0.34
CA ASP A 17 14.09 21.12 -0.87
C ASP A 17 13.76 21.09 -2.37
N PRO A 18 12.51 21.43 -2.78
CA PRO A 18 12.11 21.36 -4.18
C PRO A 18 12.92 22.30 -5.09
N ALA A 19 13.53 23.35 -4.54
CA ALA A 19 14.37 24.27 -5.30
C ALA A 19 15.75 23.69 -5.67
N LYS A 20 16.18 22.62 -4.99
CA LYS A 20 17.46 21.93 -5.24
C LYS A 20 17.32 20.67 -6.08
N ASN A 21 16.08 20.26 -6.34
CA ASN A 21 15.76 19.07 -7.13
C ASN A 21 15.57 19.42 -8.61
N VAL A 22 15.87 18.47 -9.50
CA VAL A 22 15.45 18.58 -10.91
C VAL A 22 13.91 18.47 -11.02
N PRO A 23 13.33 18.95 -12.12
CA PRO A 23 11.91 18.79 -12.37
C PRO A 23 11.43 17.35 -12.27
N LEU A 24 10.37 17.11 -11.47
CA LEU A 24 9.76 15.79 -11.39
C LEU A 24 9.14 15.40 -12.74
N PRO A 25 9.11 14.11 -13.10
CA PRO A 25 8.55 13.65 -14.37
C PRO A 25 7.13 14.16 -14.65
N LEU A 26 6.91 14.52 -15.92
CA LEU A 26 5.62 14.74 -16.53
C LEU A 26 5.51 13.72 -17.66
N VAL A 27 4.57 12.78 -17.55
CA VAL A 27 4.52 11.60 -18.41
C VAL A 27 3.25 11.63 -19.25
N GLU A 28 3.39 11.61 -20.57
CA GLU A 28 2.24 11.48 -21.47
C GLU A 28 1.61 10.10 -21.35
N LEU A 29 0.28 10.03 -21.32
CA LEU A 29 -0.47 8.79 -21.40
C LEU A 29 -0.51 8.34 -22.87
N PRO A 30 0.12 7.22 -23.24
CA PRO A 30 0.19 6.81 -24.64
C PRO A 30 -1.15 6.31 -25.18
N SER A 31 -2.09 5.95 -24.31
CA SER A 31 -3.44 5.62 -24.75
C SER A 31 -4.53 6.14 -23.81
N HIS A 32 -5.59 6.69 -24.41
CA HIS A 32 -6.78 7.22 -23.74
C HIS A 32 -7.95 7.45 -24.72
N PRO A 33 -9.20 7.63 -24.26
CA PRO A 33 -10.38 7.71 -25.12
C PRO A 33 -10.45 8.90 -26.11
N PHE A 34 -9.54 9.86 -26.01
CA PHE A 34 -9.56 11.13 -26.75
C PHE A 34 -8.37 11.31 -27.70
N GLU A 35 -7.59 10.25 -27.94
CA GLU A 35 -6.44 10.29 -28.87
C GLU A 35 -6.86 10.78 -30.27
N SER A 36 -7.99 10.26 -30.78
CA SER A 36 -8.53 10.60 -32.10
C SER A 36 -8.98 12.06 -32.24
N ASP A 37 -9.21 12.74 -31.11
CA ASP A 37 -9.60 14.15 -31.06
C ASP A 37 -8.37 15.09 -31.04
N GLY A 38 -7.16 14.53 -30.99
CA GLY A 38 -5.91 15.27 -30.89
C GLY A 38 -5.61 15.78 -29.48
N VAL A 39 -6.14 15.12 -28.46
CA VAL A 39 -5.84 15.40 -27.05
C VAL A 39 -4.55 14.66 -26.65
N GLU A 40 -3.68 15.32 -25.88
CA GLU A 40 -2.47 14.77 -25.26
C GLU A 40 -2.63 14.94 -23.74
N ILE A 41 -2.62 13.84 -22.98
CA ILE A 41 -2.85 13.86 -21.53
C ILE A 41 -1.56 13.55 -20.78
N PHE A 42 -1.16 14.42 -19.87
CA PHE A 42 0.07 14.31 -19.11
C PHE A 42 -0.18 14.09 -17.60
N ALA A 43 0.45 13.07 -17.05
CA ALA A 43 0.47 12.73 -15.64
C ALA A 43 1.66 13.43 -14.94
N LYS A 44 1.39 14.36 -14.02
CA LYS A 44 2.42 15.03 -13.24
C LYS A 44 2.79 14.19 -12.00
N MET A 45 3.96 13.56 -12.02
CA MET A 45 4.36 12.52 -11.06
C MET A 45 4.90 13.10 -9.74
N LEU A 46 4.02 13.69 -8.92
CA LEU A 46 4.38 14.12 -7.56
C LEU A 46 4.57 12.94 -6.59
N THR A 47 4.24 11.73 -7.02
CA THR A 47 4.58 10.46 -6.35
C THR A 47 6.08 10.25 -6.18
N LEU A 48 6.90 10.93 -6.99
CA LEU A 48 8.37 10.85 -6.97
C LEU A 48 9.03 11.91 -6.08
N LEU A 49 8.23 12.66 -5.30
CA LEU A 49 8.78 13.45 -4.20
C LEU A 49 9.47 12.52 -3.18
N PRO A 50 10.48 13.01 -2.44
CA PRO A 50 11.19 12.22 -1.42
C PRO A 50 10.31 11.47 -0.43
N ALA A 51 9.17 12.05 -0.04
CA ALA A 51 8.19 11.43 0.87
C ALA A 51 7.20 10.48 0.17
N GLY A 52 7.31 10.31 -1.14
CA GLY A 52 6.39 9.52 -1.96
C GLY A 52 5.00 10.15 -2.17
N ASN A 53 4.81 11.42 -1.78
CA ASN A 53 3.51 12.07 -1.84
C ASN A 53 3.61 13.61 -1.93
N VAL A 54 2.58 14.22 -2.52
CA VAL A 54 2.44 15.67 -2.75
C VAL A 54 2.46 16.52 -1.47
N LYS A 55 2.08 15.95 -0.31
CA LYS A 55 1.91 16.71 0.94
C LYS A 55 3.24 17.09 1.59
N SER A 56 4.37 16.56 1.11
CA SER A 56 5.68 17.03 1.56
C SER A 56 5.95 18.48 1.20
N LEU A 57 5.38 18.98 0.09
CA LEU A 57 5.54 20.36 -0.34
C LEU A 57 4.87 21.35 0.63
N PRO A 58 3.54 21.29 0.88
CA PRO A 58 2.91 22.18 1.83
C PRO A 58 3.39 21.95 3.27
N ALA A 59 3.70 20.70 3.67
CA ALA A 59 4.27 20.46 5.00
C ALA A 59 5.61 21.18 5.18
N LEU A 60 6.50 21.11 4.19
CA LEU A 60 7.78 21.83 4.22
C LEU A 60 7.56 23.34 4.28
N ASN A 61 6.70 23.89 3.42
CA ASN A 61 6.47 25.33 3.41
C ASN A 61 5.85 25.81 4.74
N MET A 62 4.84 25.11 5.26
CA MET A 62 4.22 25.47 6.54
C MET A 62 5.24 25.48 7.69
N LEU A 63 6.07 24.44 7.80
CA LEU A 63 7.09 24.33 8.85
C LEU A 63 8.17 25.41 8.71
N LEU A 64 8.73 25.61 7.52
CA LEU A 64 9.78 26.60 7.32
C LEU A 64 9.29 28.02 7.57
N ARG A 65 8.09 28.37 7.07
CA ARG A 65 7.50 29.69 7.31
C ARG A 65 7.19 29.92 8.79
N ALA A 66 6.77 28.88 9.52
CA ALA A 66 6.53 28.95 10.96
C ALA A 66 7.82 29.13 11.77
N VAL A 67 8.93 28.54 11.33
CA VAL A 67 10.26 28.80 11.91
C VAL A 67 10.71 30.23 11.60
N GLU A 68 10.55 30.68 10.35
CA GLU A 68 10.90 32.04 9.93
C GLU A 68 10.11 33.13 10.68
N SER A 69 8.83 32.88 11.01
CA SER A 69 7.97 33.79 11.77
C SER A 69 8.14 33.70 13.29
N GLY A 70 8.87 32.70 13.79
CA GLY A 70 9.06 32.43 15.22
C GLY A 70 7.90 31.70 15.91
N GLU A 71 6.88 31.26 15.15
CA GLU A 71 5.78 30.42 15.66
C GLU A 71 6.26 29.03 16.09
N ILE A 72 7.26 28.49 15.37
CA ILE A 72 8.05 27.33 15.81
C ILE A 72 9.40 27.84 16.27
N ASN A 73 9.77 27.50 17.50
CA ASN A 73 11.01 27.92 18.15
C ASN A 73 11.54 26.81 19.08
N GLU A 74 12.58 27.10 19.86
CA GLU A 74 13.24 26.13 20.74
C GLU A 74 12.32 25.56 21.84
N ASP A 75 11.25 26.27 22.21
CA ASP A 75 10.26 25.80 23.19
C ASP A 75 9.20 24.90 22.54
N THR A 76 9.16 24.82 21.21
CA THR A 76 8.24 23.95 20.48
C THR A 76 8.67 22.50 20.64
N LYS A 77 7.83 21.72 21.32
CA LYS A 77 8.05 20.29 21.59
C LYS A 77 7.24 19.41 20.66
N ARG A 78 6.07 19.87 20.21
CA ARG A 78 5.12 19.03 19.47
C ARG A 78 4.39 19.78 18.36
N ILE A 79 4.28 19.14 17.21
CA ILE A 79 3.47 19.59 16.08
C ILE A 79 2.22 18.72 16.01
N ILE A 80 1.04 19.35 15.92
CA ILE A 80 -0.26 18.69 16.02
C ILE A 80 -1.09 19.00 14.78
N GLU A 81 -1.53 17.96 14.05
CA GLU A 81 -2.26 18.12 12.80
C GLU A 81 -3.46 17.17 12.72
N TRP A 82 -4.58 17.64 12.16
CA TRP A 82 -5.64 16.74 11.70
C TRP A 82 -5.30 16.23 10.30
N SER A 83 -5.14 14.92 10.11
CA SER A 83 -4.71 14.40 8.82
C SER A 83 -5.35 13.08 8.44
N SER A 84 -5.64 12.92 7.16
CA SER A 84 -6.03 11.64 6.58
C SER A 84 -4.84 10.75 6.23
N GLY A 85 -3.59 11.19 6.47
CA GLY A 85 -2.38 10.37 6.34
C GLY A 85 -1.17 11.16 5.85
N ASN A 86 -1.09 11.42 4.54
CA ASN A 86 0.09 11.97 3.84
C ASN A 86 0.67 13.25 4.47
N THR A 87 -0.17 14.18 4.92
CA THR A 87 0.31 15.41 5.59
C THR A 87 0.99 15.08 6.92
N ALA A 88 0.47 14.12 7.70
CA ALA A 88 1.06 13.76 8.98
C ALA A 88 2.39 13.02 8.79
N ILE A 89 2.46 12.11 7.81
CA ILE A 89 3.72 11.43 7.43
C ILE A 89 4.76 12.47 7.02
N SER A 90 4.37 13.42 6.18
CA SER A 90 5.27 14.47 5.69
C SER A 90 5.77 15.36 6.82
N LEU A 91 4.88 15.78 7.74
CA LEU A 91 5.27 16.54 8.93
C LEU A 91 6.23 15.73 9.81
N ALA A 92 5.93 14.46 10.10
CA ALA A 92 6.81 13.61 10.92
C ALA A 92 8.22 13.44 10.35
N ILE A 93 8.33 13.26 9.03
CA ILE A 93 9.63 13.17 8.35
C ILE A 93 10.36 14.52 8.43
N LEU A 94 9.70 15.61 8.06
CA LEU A 94 10.31 16.93 7.97
C LEU A 94 10.68 17.49 9.35
N SER A 95 9.82 17.35 10.36
CA SER A 95 10.13 17.76 11.74
C SER A 95 11.39 17.08 12.26
N ARG A 96 11.62 15.80 11.91
CA ARG A 96 12.85 15.08 12.25
C ARG A 96 14.07 15.61 11.48
N ILE A 97 13.93 15.87 10.17
CA ILE A 97 15.01 16.40 9.33
C ILE A 97 15.45 17.81 9.79
N TYR A 98 14.48 18.63 10.22
CA TYR A 98 14.71 20.01 10.61
C TYR A 98 14.89 20.21 12.13
N GLY A 99 14.61 19.20 12.95
CA GLY A 99 14.75 19.24 14.41
C GLY A 99 13.69 20.11 15.10
N LEU A 100 12.42 19.99 14.69
CA LEU A 100 11.31 20.89 15.10
C LEU A 100 10.40 20.35 16.21
N GLY A 101 10.63 19.12 16.69
CA GLY A 101 9.80 18.45 17.70
C GLY A 101 9.07 17.21 17.19
N ASP A 102 8.39 16.54 18.11
CA ASP A 102 7.60 15.34 17.81
C ASP A 102 6.31 15.70 17.07
N VAL A 103 5.70 14.73 16.38
CA VAL A 103 4.47 14.95 15.63
C VAL A 103 3.36 14.03 16.12
N SER A 104 2.23 14.64 16.45
CA SER A 104 1.00 13.94 16.80
C SER A 104 -0.08 14.24 15.77
N ALA A 105 -0.88 13.23 15.43
CA ALA A 105 -1.94 13.36 14.45
C ALA A 105 -3.29 12.97 15.04
N TYR A 106 -4.27 13.86 14.89
CA TYR A 106 -5.67 13.48 15.01
C TYR A 106 -6.12 12.82 13.71
N ILE A 107 -6.70 11.63 13.83
CA ILE A 107 -7.21 10.87 12.69
C ILE A 107 -8.60 10.31 12.99
N SER A 108 -9.45 10.19 11.98
CA SER A 108 -10.75 9.53 12.14
C SER A 108 -10.58 8.06 12.55
N ASN A 109 -11.46 7.56 13.42
CA ASN A 109 -11.56 6.14 13.77
C ASN A 109 -12.00 5.23 12.61
N LYS A 110 -12.41 5.80 11.46
CA LYS A 110 -12.78 5.08 10.23
C LYS A 110 -11.59 4.84 9.29
N ASN A 111 -10.39 4.62 9.84
CA ASN A 111 -9.19 4.23 9.11
C ASN A 111 -8.85 2.77 9.42
N SER A 112 -8.22 2.08 8.47
CA SER A 112 -7.80 0.69 8.66
C SER A 112 -6.65 0.57 9.66
N GLU A 113 -6.54 -0.60 10.29
CA GLU A 113 -5.43 -0.94 11.18
C GLU A 113 -4.07 -0.79 10.47
N ALA A 114 -3.96 -1.31 9.24
CA ALA A 114 -2.75 -1.18 8.43
C ALA A 114 -2.31 0.27 8.24
N LYS A 115 -3.27 1.19 8.06
CA LYS A 115 -2.97 2.62 7.94
C LYS A 115 -2.52 3.24 9.26
N MET A 116 -3.11 2.85 10.39
CA MET A 116 -2.65 3.29 11.71
C MET A 116 -1.23 2.77 11.99
N GLN A 117 -0.93 1.53 11.62
CA GLN A 117 0.41 0.96 11.71
C GLN A 117 1.42 1.71 10.83
N LEU A 118 1.04 2.06 9.60
CA LEU A 118 1.86 2.89 8.71
C LEU A 118 2.19 4.25 9.34
N LEU A 119 1.21 4.94 9.93
CA LEU A 119 1.46 6.22 10.58
C LEU A 119 2.40 6.07 11.79
N ARG A 120 2.16 5.06 12.63
CA ARG A 120 3.03 4.75 13.78
C ARG A 120 4.45 4.37 13.36
N PHE A 121 4.60 3.69 12.22
CA PHE A 121 5.92 3.38 11.64
C PHE A 121 6.74 4.65 11.36
N PHE A 122 6.11 5.76 10.97
CA PHE A 122 6.79 7.05 10.79
C PHE A 122 7.05 7.82 12.10
N GLY A 123 6.70 7.24 13.25
CA GLY A 123 6.90 7.82 14.57
C GLY A 123 5.78 8.78 15.01
N LEU A 124 4.59 8.69 14.41
CA LEU A 124 3.44 9.52 14.78
C LEU A 124 2.75 9.00 16.05
N GLU A 125 2.46 9.91 16.98
CA GLU A 125 1.50 9.68 18.06
C GLU A 125 0.08 9.91 17.52
N LEU A 126 -0.83 8.94 17.69
CA LEU A 126 -2.17 8.99 17.09
C LEU A 126 -3.24 9.20 18.14
N SER A 127 -4.09 10.21 17.90
CA SER A 127 -5.33 10.43 18.63
C SER A 127 -6.52 10.10 17.72
N LEU A 128 -7.25 9.04 18.06
CA LEU A 128 -8.44 8.66 17.31
C LEU A 128 -9.60 9.59 17.66
N PHE A 129 -10.20 10.17 16.63
CA PHE A 129 -11.40 10.98 16.75
C PHE A 129 -12.62 10.19 16.29
N GLY A 130 -13.60 10.03 17.18
CA GLY A 130 -14.88 9.42 16.84
C GLY A 130 -15.73 10.39 16.04
N GLY A 131 -16.02 10.08 14.77
CA GLY A 131 -16.76 11.01 13.91
C GLY A 131 -16.88 10.56 12.46
N PRO A 132 -17.28 11.45 11.53
CA PRO A 132 -17.29 11.15 10.11
C PRO A 132 -15.86 10.87 9.60
N ALA A 133 -15.77 10.13 8.48
CA ALA A 133 -14.46 9.80 7.88
C ALA A 133 -13.77 11.04 7.32
N GLN A 134 -14.57 12.02 6.88
CA GLN A 134 -14.16 13.34 6.45
C GLN A 134 -14.98 14.35 7.26
N VAL A 135 -14.30 15.14 8.09
CA VAL A 135 -14.92 16.19 8.90
C VAL A 135 -15.09 17.46 8.08
N ASN A 136 -16.17 18.20 8.32
CA ASN A 136 -16.32 19.55 7.80
C ASN A 136 -15.24 20.44 8.45
N PRO A 137 -14.41 21.17 7.68
CA PRO A 137 -13.41 22.08 8.24
C PRO A 137 -13.99 23.20 9.13
N ASP A 138 -15.26 23.57 8.95
CA ASP A 138 -15.96 24.57 9.76
C ASP A 138 -16.60 24.01 11.04
N ASP A 139 -16.48 22.69 11.27
CA ASP A 139 -17.05 22.05 12.45
C ASP A 139 -16.28 22.46 13.72
N VAL A 140 -16.92 23.28 14.55
CA VAL A 140 -16.37 23.81 15.81
C VAL A 140 -16.10 22.72 16.84
N ASP A 141 -16.81 21.59 16.75
CA ASP A 141 -16.62 20.43 17.61
C ASP A 141 -15.82 19.32 16.91
N GLY A 142 -15.37 19.56 15.67
CA GLY A 142 -14.71 18.60 14.81
C GLY A 142 -13.22 18.40 15.13
N GLY A 143 -12.68 17.29 14.63
CA GLY A 143 -11.27 16.92 14.87
C GLY A 143 -10.24 17.90 14.28
N ILE A 144 -10.58 18.68 13.24
CA ILE A 144 -9.73 19.77 12.74
C ILE A 144 -9.60 20.85 13.81
N ARG A 145 -10.72 21.31 14.37
CA ARG A 145 -10.73 22.33 15.42
C ARG A 145 -10.03 21.85 16.68
N ALA A 146 -10.22 20.59 17.07
CA ALA A 146 -9.50 19.98 18.19
C ALA A 146 -7.98 20.02 18.00
N ALA A 147 -7.48 19.66 16.80
CA ALA A 147 -6.05 19.73 16.49
C ALA A 147 -5.49 21.16 16.55
N ILE A 148 -6.25 22.15 16.08
CA ILE A 148 -5.88 23.57 16.15
C ILE A 148 -5.81 24.05 17.60
N LEU A 149 -6.81 23.72 18.42
CA LEU A 149 -6.85 24.09 19.84
C LEU A 149 -5.68 23.46 20.61
N ASP A 150 -5.39 22.19 20.35
CA ASP A 150 -4.27 21.51 20.98
C ASP A 150 -2.92 22.05 20.51
N GLY A 151 -2.81 22.43 19.24
CA GLY A 151 -1.62 23.10 18.70
C GLY A 151 -1.47 24.56 19.17
N ALA A 152 -2.44 25.14 19.86
CA ALA A 152 -2.33 26.47 20.49
C ALA A 152 -1.90 26.38 21.97
N LYS A 153 -1.74 25.17 22.52
CA LYS A 153 -1.22 24.96 23.87
C LYS A 153 0.28 25.28 23.92
N GLU A 154 0.78 25.60 25.11
CA GLU A 154 2.20 25.88 25.34
C GLU A 154 3.09 24.73 24.84
N GLY A 155 4.15 25.08 24.09
CA GLY A 155 5.08 24.14 23.48
C GLY A 155 4.51 23.31 22.33
N CYS A 156 3.31 23.63 21.83
CA CYS A 156 2.69 22.98 20.69
C CYS A 156 2.53 23.94 19.51
N TYR A 157 2.40 23.38 18.30
CA TYR A 157 2.10 24.13 17.09
C TYR A 157 1.15 23.34 16.17
N SER A 158 0.14 23.99 15.57
CA SER A 158 -0.67 23.38 14.50
C SER A 158 -0.42 24.08 13.16
N PRO A 159 0.12 23.37 12.14
CA PRO A 159 0.26 23.91 10.79
C PRO A 159 -1.08 24.26 10.14
N SER A 160 -2.14 23.52 10.49
CA SER A 160 -3.52 23.69 10.02
C SER A 160 -3.65 23.71 8.49
N GLN A 161 -3.49 22.54 7.87
CA GLN A 161 -3.46 22.44 6.39
C GLN A 161 -4.74 22.95 5.68
N TYR A 162 -5.87 23.05 6.39
CA TYR A 162 -7.15 23.47 5.83
C TYR A 162 -7.38 24.99 5.89
N THR A 163 -6.57 25.73 6.65
CA THR A 163 -6.75 27.18 6.82
C THR A 163 -5.47 27.97 6.52
N SER A 164 -4.32 27.30 6.41
CA SER A 164 -3.04 27.96 6.19
C SER A 164 -2.82 28.34 4.73
N ALA A 165 -2.65 29.65 4.45
CA ALA A 165 -2.25 30.17 3.14
C ALA A 165 -0.89 29.61 2.66
N ARG A 166 -0.07 29.11 3.59
CA ARG A 166 1.22 28.46 3.29
C ARG A 166 1.04 27.13 2.55
N ASN A 167 -0.16 26.53 2.58
CA ASN A 167 -0.47 25.33 1.82
C ASN A 167 -0.47 25.61 0.30
N PRO A 168 -1.35 26.48 -0.25
CA PRO A 168 -1.29 26.82 -1.68
C PRO A 168 -0.01 27.55 -2.09
N GLU A 169 0.59 28.35 -1.20
CA GLU A 169 1.87 29.02 -1.48
C GLU A 169 2.96 28.03 -1.93
N ALA A 170 3.03 26.84 -1.33
CA ALA A 170 4.00 25.81 -1.74
C ALA A 170 3.84 25.42 -3.22
N HIS A 171 2.60 25.35 -3.70
CA HIS A 171 2.30 24.98 -5.07
C HIS A 171 2.45 26.14 -6.06
N ILE A 172 2.24 27.39 -5.62
CA ILE A 172 2.61 28.60 -6.39
C ILE A 172 4.14 28.64 -6.58
N ARG A 173 4.89 28.32 -5.53
CA ARG A 173 6.36 28.40 -5.53
C ARG A 173 7.02 27.30 -6.35
N TRP A 174 6.48 26.08 -6.33
CA TRP A 174 7.19 24.91 -6.86
C TRP A 174 6.43 24.14 -7.94
N THR A 175 5.17 23.77 -7.70
CA THR A 175 4.44 22.88 -8.61
C THR A 175 4.00 23.58 -9.89
N GLY A 176 3.38 24.76 -9.78
CA GLY A 176 2.90 25.55 -10.92
C GLY A 176 4.00 25.93 -11.91
N PRO A 177 5.11 26.55 -11.46
CA PRO A 177 6.23 26.90 -12.34
C PRO A 177 6.84 25.69 -13.04
N GLN A 178 7.01 24.59 -12.31
CA GLN A 178 7.56 23.36 -12.88
C GLN A 178 6.66 22.77 -13.96
N LEU A 179 5.34 22.73 -13.71
CA LEU A 179 4.38 22.22 -14.68
C LEU A 179 4.32 23.10 -15.94
N HIS A 180 4.25 24.43 -15.78
CA HIS A 180 4.24 25.37 -16.90
C HIS A 180 5.53 25.28 -17.74
N MET A 181 6.68 25.18 -17.09
CA MET A 181 7.96 25.01 -17.79
C MET A 181 8.01 23.71 -18.61
N GLN A 182 7.42 22.63 -18.11
CA GLN A 182 7.41 21.34 -18.79
C GLN A 182 6.33 21.24 -19.88
N LEU A 183 5.24 22.00 -19.75
CA LEU A 183 4.11 22.00 -20.70
C LEU A 183 3.62 23.45 -20.96
N PRO A 184 4.37 24.26 -21.73
CA PRO A 184 4.07 25.69 -21.90
C PRO A 184 2.71 25.97 -22.55
N ASP A 185 2.31 25.13 -23.51
CA ASP A 185 1.04 25.26 -24.26
C ASP A 185 -0.10 24.43 -23.66
N MET A 186 -0.07 24.17 -22.35
CA MET A 186 -1.15 23.45 -21.66
C MET A 186 -2.48 24.23 -21.80
N ALA A 187 -3.55 23.52 -22.17
CA ALA A 187 -4.90 24.08 -22.28
C ALA A 187 -5.74 23.80 -21.03
N VAL A 188 -5.54 22.63 -20.40
CA VAL A 188 -6.36 22.17 -19.28
C VAL A 188 -5.47 21.65 -18.16
N PHE A 189 -5.69 22.15 -16.95
CA PHE A 189 -5.05 21.66 -15.73
C PHE A 189 -6.10 21.04 -14.80
N VAL A 190 -5.81 19.86 -14.26
CA VAL A 190 -6.76 19.08 -13.46
C VAL A 190 -6.16 18.68 -12.12
N ALA A 191 -6.90 18.90 -11.03
CA ALA A 191 -6.53 18.38 -9.72
C ALA A 191 -7.76 17.98 -8.90
N ALA A 192 -7.63 16.86 -8.19
CA ALA A 192 -8.62 16.42 -7.23
C ALA A 192 -8.54 17.22 -5.91
N LEU A 193 -9.68 17.61 -5.34
CA LEU A 193 -9.75 18.55 -4.22
C LEU A 193 -9.83 17.88 -2.86
N GLY A 194 -8.73 17.94 -2.10
CA GLY A 194 -8.72 17.67 -0.66
C GLY A 194 -8.72 18.97 0.15
N THR A 195 -7.53 19.45 0.52
CA THR A 195 -7.33 20.75 1.21
C THR A 195 -7.42 21.95 0.26
N ALA A 196 -7.75 21.73 -1.01
CA ALA A 196 -7.67 22.68 -2.12
C ALA A 196 -6.29 23.32 -2.42
N GLY A 197 -5.27 23.20 -1.55
CA GLY A 197 -3.96 23.83 -1.73
C GLY A 197 -3.30 23.61 -3.10
N THR A 198 -3.39 22.40 -3.66
CA THR A 198 -2.81 22.08 -4.97
C THR A 198 -3.52 22.80 -6.12
N ILE A 199 -4.86 22.72 -6.20
CA ILE A 199 -5.63 23.39 -7.26
C ILE A 199 -5.52 24.92 -7.13
N THR A 200 -5.61 25.44 -5.90
CA THR A 200 -5.47 26.88 -5.64
C THR A 200 -4.08 27.35 -6.01
N GLY A 201 -3.02 26.70 -5.54
CA GLY A 201 -1.68 27.20 -5.78
C GLY A 201 -1.18 27.02 -7.22
N VAL A 202 -1.40 25.85 -7.81
CA VAL A 202 -1.05 25.63 -9.22
C VAL A 202 -1.93 26.50 -10.12
N GLY A 203 -3.24 26.51 -9.91
CA GLY A 203 -4.17 27.28 -10.73
C GLY A 203 -3.92 28.78 -10.66
N THR A 204 -3.63 29.34 -9.48
CA THR A 204 -3.24 30.76 -9.33
C THR A 204 -2.00 31.08 -10.14
N TYR A 205 -0.96 30.24 -10.06
CA TYR A 205 0.24 30.42 -10.88
C TYR A 205 -0.07 30.32 -12.38
N LEU A 206 -0.82 29.30 -12.80
CA LEU A 206 -1.18 29.11 -14.21
C LEU A 206 -1.99 30.28 -14.76
N LYS A 207 -2.96 30.81 -14.02
CA LYS A 207 -3.74 31.98 -14.44
C LYS A 207 -2.89 33.25 -14.54
N SER A 208 -1.86 33.39 -13.69
CA SER A 208 -0.93 34.52 -13.77
C SER A 208 -0.04 34.48 -15.02
N VAL A 209 0.24 33.31 -15.59
CA VAL A 209 1.05 33.17 -16.81
C VAL A 209 0.19 33.13 -18.06
N ASN A 210 -0.96 32.46 -18.01
CA ASN A 210 -1.92 32.36 -19.09
C ASN A 210 -3.35 32.20 -18.52
N PRO A 211 -4.17 33.27 -18.52
CA PRO A 211 -5.52 33.21 -17.98
C PRO A 211 -6.48 32.31 -18.78
N ALA A 212 -6.11 31.92 -20.01
CA ALA A 212 -6.91 31.05 -20.86
C ALA A 212 -6.82 29.55 -20.49
N ILE A 213 -5.86 29.15 -19.64
CA ILE A 213 -5.77 27.77 -19.15
C ILE A 213 -7.00 27.47 -18.30
N ILE A 214 -7.69 26.37 -18.58
CA ILE A 214 -8.86 25.93 -17.84
C ILE A 214 -8.41 25.08 -16.65
N ASN A 215 -8.70 25.53 -15.44
CA ASN A 215 -8.48 24.80 -14.20
C ASN A 215 -9.73 23.99 -13.85
N VAL A 216 -9.64 22.66 -13.94
CA VAL A 216 -10.71 21.72 -13.59
C VAL A 216 -10.48 21.17 -12.19
N GLY A 217 -11.42 21.44 -11.30
CA GLY A 217 -11.45 20.88 -9.96
C GLY A 217 -12.30 19.62 -9.88
N VAL A 218 -11.73 18.51 -9.41
CA VAL A 218 -12.46 17.24 -9.29
C VAL A 218 -12.82 16.90 -7.84
N PHE A 219 -14.09 16.67 -7.58
CA PHE A 219 -14.66 16.31 -6.28
C PHE A 219 -15.12 14.86 -6.25
N THR A 220 -15.16 14.26 -5.05
CA THR A 220 -15.78 12.93 -4.87
C THR A 220 -17.28 13.09 -4.74
N ALA A 221 -18.03 12.06 -5.15
CA ALA A 221 -19.45 12.02 -4.85
C ALA A 221 -19.70 12.04 -3.31
N PRO A 222 -20.73 12.77 -2.82
CA PRO A 222 -21.10 12.78 -1.41
C PRO A 222 -21.30 11.36 -0.85
N GLY A 223 -20.72 11.09 0.32
CA GLY A 223 -20.77 9.77 0.96
C GLY A 223 -19.84 8.72 0.37
N ASP A 224 -19.18 8.99 -0.77
CA ASP A 224 -18.30 8.04 -1.45
C ASP A 224 -16.82 8.44 -1.36
N LYS A 225 -16.20 8.05 -0.24
CA LYS A 225 -14.85 8.47 0.14
C LYS A 225 -13.78 7.97 -0.83
N VAL A 226 -12.95 8.89 -1.30
CA VAL A 226 -11.62 8.64 -1.87
C VAL A 226 -10.56 9.25 -0.94
N PRO A 227 -9.43 8.57 -0.65
CA PRO A 227 -8.37 9.12 0.20
C PRO A 227 -7.79 10.44 -0.34
N GLY A 228 -8.01 11.53 0.40
CA GLY A 228 -7.53 12.87 0.05
C GLY A 228 -8.66 13.77 -0.47
N PRO A 229 -9.18 13.52 -1.69
CA PRO A 229 -10.28 14.28 -2.27
C PRO A 229 -11.56 14.24 -1.43
N ARG A 230 -12.37 15.29 -1.52
CA ARG A 230 -13.58 15.49 -0.72
C ARG A 230 -14.79 15.84 -1.60
N PRO A 231 -16.02 15.57 -1.13
CA PRO A 231 -17.23 16.17 -1.66
C PRO A 231 -17.18 17.70 -1.59
N ILE A 232 -17.87 18.38 -2.51
CA ILE A 232 -17.85 19.84 -2.63
C ILE A 232 -18.41 20.56 -1.38
N ASP A 233 -19.36 19.95 -0.68
CA ASP A 233 -19.94 20.43 0.58
C ASP A 233 -19.02 20.25 1.79
N LEU A 234 -17.98 19.42 1.66
CA LEU A 234 -16.92 19.21 2.65
C LEU A 234 -15.56 19.78 2.22
N ALA A 235 -15.53 20.54 1.12
CA ALA A 235 -14.37 21.29 0.69
C ALA A 235 -14.03 22.40 1.71
N PRO A 236 -12.77 22.83 1.83
CA PRO A 236 -12.41 23.89 2.77
C PRO A 236 -13.23 25.17 2.54
N PRO A 237 -13.56 25.92 3.61
CA PRO A 237 -14.27 27.19 3.51
C PRO A 237 -13.52 28.14 2.58
N SER A 238 -14.26 28.77 1.67
CA SER A 238 -13.69 29.69 0.66
C SER A 238 -13.75 31.17 1.07
N ALA A 239 -14.60 31.53 2.06
CA ALA A 239 -14.96 32.92 2.34
C ALA A 239 -14.23 33.52 3.56
N ASP A 240 -13.95 32.72 4.59
CA ASP A 240 -13.45 33.23 5.88
C ASP A 240 -12.02 32.79 6.23
N MET A 241 -11.38 31.96 5.40
CA MET A 241 -10.08 31.33 5.67
C MET A 241 -9.23 31.25 4.39
N ASP A 242 -8.54 32.34 4.00
CA ASP A 242 -7.36 32.48 3.10
C ASP A 242 -7.11 31.47 1.93
N LEU A 243 -8.10 30.70 1.48
CA LEU A 243 -8.01 29.68 0.43
C LEU A 243 -9.09 29.92 -0.64
N PRO A 244 -8.87 30.85 -1.59
CA PRO A 244 -9.83 31.25 -2.62
C PRO A 244 -9.95 30.22 -3.76
N TRP A 245 -10.14 28.95 -3.44
CA TRP A 245 -10.16 27.88 -4.44
C TRP A 245 -11.29 28.01 -5.46
N LYS A 246 -12.43 28.59 -5.06
CA LYS A 246 -13.58 28.84 -5.94
C LYS A 246 -13.26 29.85 -7.04
N ASP A 247 -12.39 30.81 -6.76
CA ASP A 247 -12.03 31.87 -7.70
C ASP A 247 -11.03 31.40 -8.76
N VAL A 248 -10.37 30.26 -8.50
CA VAL A 248 -9.32 29.71 -9.35
C VAL A 248 -9.84 28.59 -10.27
N ILE A 249 -10.94 27.94 -9.91
CA ILE A 249 -11.54 26.84 -10.67
C ILE A 249 -12.51 27.39 -11.71
N ASP A 250 -12.25 27.05 -12.97
CA ASP A 250 -13.15 27.40 -14.07
C ASP A 250 -14.29 26.37 -14.18
N GLU A 251 -13.98 25.09 -13.96
CA GLU A 251 -14.91 23.97 -14.16
C GLU A 251 -14.83 22.96 -13.01
N ALA A 252 -15.98 22.46 -12.57
CA ALA A 252 -16.08 21.48 -11.49
C ALA A 252 -16.59 20.14 -12.02
N GLU A 253 -15.83 19.08 -11.76
CA GLU A 253 -16.17 17.72 -12.13
C GLU A 253 -16.34 16.82 -10.91
N PHE A 254 -17.12 15.76 -11.09
CA PHE A 254 -17.44 14.80 -10.05
C PHE A 254 -17.17 13.39 -10.55
N ALA A 255 -16.59 12.57 -9.68
CA ALA A 255 -16.35 11.17 -9.96
C ALA A 255 -16.57 10.30 -8.71
N THR A 256 -16.91 9.04 -8.93
CA THR A 256 -17.14 8.07 -7.85
C THR A 256 -15.82 7.46 -7.39
N SER A 257 -15.82 6.84 -6.21
CA SER A 257 -14.69 6.03 -5.77
C SER A 257 -14.49 4.82 -6.70
N LEU A 258 -15.55 4.21 -7.23
CA LEU A 258 -15.41 3.10 -8.17
C LEU A 258 -14.56 3.50 -9.38
N ASP A 259 -14.90 4.61 -10.04
CA ASP A 259 -14.18 5.11 -11.20
C ASP A 259 -12.73 5.50 -10.84
N SER A 260 -12.57 6.17 -9.69
CA SER A 260 -11.27 6.59 -9.17
C SER A 260 -10.32 5.42 -8.92
N TYR A 261 -10.80 4.37 -8.25
CA TYR A 261 -10.01 3.17 -7.97
C TYR A 261 -9.73 2.38 -9.26
N GLN A 262 -10.70 2.28 -10.17
CA GLN A 262 -10.55 1.57 -11.43
C GLN A 262 -9.49 2.23 -12.33
N ALA A 263 -9.62 3.54 -12.58
CA ALA A 263 -8.64 4.30 -13.38
C ALA A 263 -7.23 4.22 -12.76
N SER A 264 -7.13 4.26 -11.43
CA SER A 264 -5.86 4.14 -10.73
C SER A 264 -5.21 2.76 -10.91
N VAL A 265 -5.98 1.66 -10.85
CA VAL A 265 -5.46 0.30 -11.13
C VAL A 265 -5.00 0.17 -12.57
N GLU A 266 -5.75 0.73 -13.52
CA GLU A 266 -5.39 0.71 -14.95
C GLU A 266 -4.06 1.44 -15.18
N LEU A 267 -3.89 2.64 -14.62
CA LEU A 267 -2.62 3.39 -14.65
C LEU A 267 -1.47 2.59 -14.02
N CYS A 268 -1.69 1.98 -12.86
CA CYS A 268 -0.66 1.17 -12.19
C CYS A 268 -0.21 -0.02 -13.05
N ARG A 269 -1.16 -0.70 -13.73
CA ARG A 269 -0.86 -1.82 -14.63
C ARG A 269 -0.12 -1.38 -15.91
N GLN A 270 -0.22 -0.11 -16.28
CA GLN A 270 0.52 0.50 -17.38
C GLN A 270 1.86 1.12 -16.94
N GLY A 271 2.26 0.94 -15.68
CA GLY A 271 3.56 1.38 -15.15
C GLY A 271 3.55 2.73 -14.43
N LEU A 272 2.39 3.40 -14.34
CA LEU A 272 2.22 4.62 -13.56
C LEU A 272 1.68 4.28 -12.18
N LEU A 273 2.60 4.07 -11.23
CA LEU A 273 2.24 3.75 -9.85
C LEU A 273 1.65 4.98 -9.16
N VAL A 274 0.32 5.04 -9.08
CA VAL A 274 -0.42 6.18 -8.54
C VAL A 274 -1.56 5.74 -7.60
N GLY A 275 -1.91 6.58 -6.65
CA GLY A 275 -3.03 6.38 -5.73
C GLY A 275 -4.38 6.76 -6.34
N PRO A 276 -5.49 6.37 -5.68
CA PRO A 276 -6.85 6.53 -6.20
C PRO A 276 -7.23 7.99 -6.47
N SER A 277 -6.68 8.95 -5.71
CA SER A 277 -6.89 10.38 -5.96
C SER A 277 -6.42 10.84 -7.35
N SER A 278 -5.40 10.18 -7.91
CA SER A 278 -4.90 10.43 -9.27
C SER A 278 -5.86 9.86 -10.31
N GLY A 279 -6.41 8.67 -10.05
CA GLY A 279 -7.49 8.10 -10.86
C GLY A 279 -8.73 8.99 -10.86
N LEU A 280 -9.12 9.57 -9.71
CA LEU A 280 -10.23 10.53 -9.63
C LEU A 280 -9.97 11.75 -10.54
N ALA A 281 -8.76 12.32 -10.49
CA ALA A 281 -8.40 13.46 -11.34
C ALA A 281 -8.48 13.11 -12.84
N LEU A 282 -7.99 11.92 -13.23
CA LEU A 282 -8.07 11.47 -14.62
C LEU A 282 -9.53 11.22 -15.08
N THR A 283 -10.34 10.57 -14.25
CA THR A 283 -11.77 10.39 -14.55
C THR A 283 -12.48 11.74 -14.71
N GLY A 284 -12.21 12.71 -13.83
CA GLY A 284 -12.76 14.06 -13.97
C GLY A 284 -12.32 14.76 -15.26
N LEU A 285 -11.06 14.58 -15.68
CA LEU A 285 -10.60 15.07 -16.98
C LEU A 285 -11.39 14.44 -18.14
N TYR A 286 -11.66 13.13 -18.09
CA TYR A 286 -12.46 12.46 -19.11
C TYR A 286 -13.89 13.00 -19.17
N HIS A 287 -14.54 13.21 -18.02
CA HIS A 287 -15.87 13.82 -17.97
C HIS A 287 -15.89 15.23 -18.58
N PHE A 288 -14.91 16.06 -18.22
CA PHE A 288 -14.77 17.41 -18.78
C PHE A 288 -14.60 17.38 -20.31
N LEU A 289 -13.71 16.52 -20.81
CA LEU A 289 -13.46 16.39 -22.25
C LEU A 289 -14.68 15.82 -23.00
N GLU A 290 -15.40 14.88 -22.41
CA GLU A 290 -16.62 14.30 -22.99
C GLU A 290 -17.71 15.35 -23.16
N LYS A 291 -17.99 16.14 -22.12
CA LYS A 291 -18.94 17.26 -22.18
C LYS A 291 -18.51 18.31 -23.21
N THR A 292 -17.23 18.70 -23.16
CA THR A 292 -16.68 19.69 -24.09
C THR A 292 -16.77 19.20 -25.54
N LYS A 293 -16.58 17.91 -25.79
CA LYS A 293 -16.76 17.29 -27.11
C LYS A 293 -18.21 17.31 -27.56
N ALA A 294 -19.14 16.92 -26.68
CA ALA A 294 -20.57 16.93 -26.97
C ALA A 294 -21.07 18.33 -27.37
N ASP A 295 -20.53 19.36 -26.74
CA ASP A 295 -20.88 20.77 -27.00
C ASP A 295 -20.12 21.38 -28.19
N GLY A 296 -19.29 20.61 -28.90
CA GLY A 296 -18.46 21.09 -30.01
C GLY A 296 -17.37 22.09 -29.58
N GLY A 297 -17.00 22.09 -28.30
CA GLY A 297 -16.08 23.04 -27.69
C GLY A 297 -14.60 22.70 -27.80
N LEU A 298 -14.23 21.47 -28.20
CA LEU A 298 -12.83 21.01 -28.18
C LEU A 298 -11.89 21.89 -29.01
N ASP A 299 -12.35 22.42 -30.14
CA ASP A 299 -11.53 23.25 -31.01
C ASP A 299 -11.08 24.55 -30.33
N LYS A 300 -11.81 25.03 -29.31
CA LYS A 300 -11.42 26.21 -28.50
C LYS A 300 -10.24 25.92 -27.57
N LEU A 301 -9.95 24.64 -27.30
CA LEU A 301 -8.85 24.22 -26.42
C LEU A 301 -7.57 23.92 -27.19
N ARG A 302 -7.58 24.01 -28.53
CA ARG A 302 -6.41 23.66 -29.34
C ARG A 302 -5.31 24.71 -29.18
N GLY A 303 -4.12 24.23 -28.86
CA GLY A 303 -2.90 25.03 -28.86
C GLY A 303 -2.34 25.26 -30.28
N PRO A 304 -1.18 25.93 -30.39
CA PRO A 304 -0.57 26.31 -31.67
C PRO A 304 -0.26 25.14 -32.62
N ASN A 305 -0.04 23.93 -32.08
CA ASN A 305 0.23 22.72 -32.85
C ASN A 305 -1.06 21.94 -33.23
N GLY A 306 -2.25 22.52 -32.97
CA GLY A 306 -3.55 21.87 -33.19
C GLY A 306 -3.92 20.79 -32.17
N LYS A 307 -3.07 20.55 -31.16
CA LYS A 307 -3.30 19.57 -30.09
C LYS A 307 -3.90 20.23 -28.86
N ILE A 308 -4.60 19.43 -28.07
CA ILE A 308 -5.17 19.85 -26.78
C ILE A 308 -4.34 19.21 -25.68
N LYS A 309 -3.52 20.01 -25.00
CA LYS A 309 -2.62 19.49 -23.95
C LYS A 309 -3.26 19.63 -22.58
N CYS A 310 -3.49 18.50 -21.93
CA CYS A 310 -4.09 18.41 -20.60
C CYS A 310 -3.07 17.87 -19.61
N ALA A 311 -3.03 18.37 -18.37
CA ALA A 311 -2.25 17.75 -17.31
C ALA A 311 -3.05 17.53 -16.03
N PHE A 312 -2.81 16.40 -15.37
CA PHE A 312 -3.40 16.09 -14.07
C PHE A 312 -2.34 15.74 -13.03
N ILE A 313 -2.63 15.96 -11.75
CA ILE A 313 -1.69 15.71 -10.65
C ILE A 313 -1.79 14.28 -10.14
N CYS A 314 -0.66 13.56 -10.12
CA CYS A 314 -0.52 12.27 -9.46
C CYS A 314 0.03 12.46 -8.04
N CYS A 315 -0.83 12.34 -7.04
CA CYS A 315 -0.56 12.84 -5.68
C CYS A 315 0.31 11.92 -4.81
N ASP A 316 0.16 10.61 -4.92
CA ASP A 316 0.82 9.62 -4.08
C ASP A 316 0.78 8.21 -4.70
N MET A 317 1.38 7.24 -4.00
CA MET A 317 1.51 5.84 -4.43
C MET A 317 0.31 4.98 -3.98
N PRO A 318 0.01 3.86 -4.67
CA PRO A 318 -1.16 3.03 -4.36
C PRO A 318 -1.00 2.19 -3.07
N PHE A 319 0.22 1.97 -2.60
CA PHE A 319 0.53 0.90 -1.64
C PHE A 319 -0.14 1.04 -0.27
N GLN A 320 -0.41 2.27 0.17
CA GLN A 320 -1.11 2.50 1.43
C GLN A 320 -2.64 2.27 1.35
N TYR A 321 -3.16 1.98 0.15
CA TYR A 321 -4.57 1.78 -0.14
C TYR A 321 -4.89 0.38 -0.67
N ILE A 322 -3.94 -0.56 -0.63
CA ILE A 322 -4.11 -1.89 -1.24
C ILE A 322 -5.38 -2.58 -0.75
N GLY A 323 -5.68 -2.57 0.56
CA GLY A 323 -6.93 -3.11 1.07
C GLY A 323 -8.17 -2.45 0.44
N GLU A 324 -8.18 -1.11 0.33
CA GLU A 324 -9.31 -0.37 -0.24
C GLU A 324 -9.54 -0.71 -1.73
N TYR A 325 -8.49 -1.04 -2.50
CA TYR A 325 -8.66 -1.51 -3.89
C TYR A 325 -9.46 -2.81 -3.97
N PHE A 326 -9.19 -3.77 -3.08
CA PHE A 326 -9.92 -5.04 -3.04
C PHE A 326 -11.32 -4.92 -2.42
N ASP A 327 -11.56 -3.90 -1.59
CA ASP A 327 -12.88 -3.59 -1.03
C ASP A 327 -13.80 -2.88 -2.05
N LYS A 328 -13.23 -2.00 -2.89
CA LYS A 328 -13.98 -1.11 -3.78
C LYS A 328 -14.19 -1.67 -5.19
N LEU A 329 -13.28 -2.51 -5.68
CA LEU A 329 -13.31 -3.02 -7.05
C LEU A 329 -13.85 -4.46 -7.10
N PRO A 330 -14.51 -4.85 -8.20
CA PRO A 330 -15.01 -6.20 -8.35
C PRO A 330 -13.86 -7.22 -8.37
N SER A 331 -14.04 -8.36 -7.69
CA SER A 331 -13.02 -9.40 -7.60
C SER A 331 -12.61 -9.96 -8.97
N SER A 332 -13.47 -9.87 -9.99
CA SER A 332 -13.16 -10.26 -11.38
C SER A 332 -12.04 -9.44 -12.01
N LEU A 333 -11.73 -8.24 -11.49
CA LEU A 333 -10.63 -7.42 -11.96
C LEU A 333 -9.26 -7.98 -11.52
N PHE A 334 -9.22 -8.79 -10.47
CA PHE A 334 -7.99 -9.33 -9.90
C PHE A 334 -7.83 -10.82 -10.26
N PRO A 335 -6.67 -11.23 -10.80
CA PRO A 335 -6.40 -12.64 -11.03
C PRO A 335 -6.55 -13.46 -9.74
N LYS A 336 -7.19 -14.62 -9.84
CA LYS A 336 -7.33 -15.54 -8.70
C LYS A 336 -5.96 -16.05 -8.27
N ILE A 337 -5.78 -16.20 -6.96
CA ILE A 337 -4.65 -16.95 -6.42
C ILE A 337 -4.90 -18.42 -6.71
N VAL A 338 -3.99 -19.05 -7.47
CA VAL A 338 -4.01 -20.50 -7.67
C VAL A 338 -3.53 -21.15 -6.38
N ASN A 339 -4.30 -22.11 -5.86
CA ASN A 339 -4.07 -22.80 -4.58
C ASN A 339 -4.17 -21.87 -3.35
N ASP A 340 -5.20 -21.02 -3.31
CA ASP A 340 -5.44 -20.10 -2.19
C ASP A 340 -5.73 -20.82 -0.86
N GLU A 341 -6.16 -22.08 -0.89
CA GLU A 341 -6.27 -22.91 0.32
C GLU A 341 -4.92 -23.14 1.04
N LEU A 342 -3.79 -22.88 0.36
CA LEU A 342 -2.46 -22.92 0.97
C LEU A 342 -2.11 -21.64 1.76
N ILE A 343 -2.94 -20.60 1.69
CA ILE A 343 -2.76 -19.40 2.52
C ILE A 343 -2.84 -19.82 3.99
N GLY A 344 -1.77 -19.57 4.74
CA GLY A 344 -1.68 -19.98 6.16
C GLY A 344 -1.28 -21.45 6.38
N VAL A 345 -0.87 -22.17 5.34
CA VAL A 345 -0.21 -23.48 5.47
C VAL A 345 1.28 -23.28 5.75
N ASP A 346 1.83 -24.04 6.69
CA ASP A 346 3.25 -24.01 7.10
C ASP A 346 3.87 -22.61 7.23
N GLN A 347 3.26 -21.71 8.00
CA GLN A 347 3.81 -20.36 8.20
C GLN A 347 5.02 -20.33 9.14
N TYR A 348 5.49 -21.51 9.59
CA TYR A 348 6.71 -21.62 10.37
C TYR A 348 7.91 -21.33 9.46
N PRO A 349 8.88 -20.51 9.90
CA PRO A 349 10.13 -20.35 9.16
C PRO A 349 10.76 -21.73 8.94
N TYR A 350 11.05 -22.10 7.68
CA TYR A 350 11.77 -23.33 7.37
C TYR A 350 13.13 -23.30 8.06
N GLY A 351 13.24 -24.02 9.18
CA GLY A 351 14.48 -24.32 9.86
C GLY A 351 14.86 -25.78 9.62
N SER A 352 16.15 -26.06 9.47
CA SER A 352 16.68 -27.43 9.43
C SER A 352 16.37 -28.22 10.71
N THR A 353 15.91 -27.56 11.78
CA THR A 353 15.49 -28.17 13.06
C THR A 353 14.43 -29.26 12.92
N TRP A 354 13.67 -29.27 11.82
CA TRP A 354 12.55 -30.21 11.62
C TRP A 354 12.80 -31.27 10.55
N THR A 355 13.94 -31.18 9.87
CA THR A 355 14.42 -32.21 8.95
C THR A 355 15.64 -32.84 9.60
N ILE A 356 15.49 -34.06 10.08
CA ILE A 356 16.54 -34.73 10.86
C ILE A 356 17.26 -35.75 9.97
N SER A 357 18.56 -35.92 10.21
CA SER A 357 19.33 -36.99 9.57
C SER A 357 18.80 -38.36 9.99
N ARG A 358 19.13 -39.41 9.21
CA ARG A 358 18.77 -40.80 9.56
C ARG A 358 19.32 -41.21 10.94
N THR A 359 20.49 -40.73 11.32
CA THR A 359 21.11 -40.99 12.64
C THR A 359 20.35 -40.32 13.77
N GLU A 360 19.93 -39.06 13.59
CA GLU A 360 19.10 -38.34 14.57
C GLU A 360 17.70 -38.95 14.69
N ALA A 361 17.12 -39.42 13.58
CA ALA A 361 15.85 -40.15 13.58
C ALA A 361 15.95 -41.43 14.40
N HIS A 362 17.02 -42.22 14.19
CA HIS A 362 17.30 -43.43 14.96
C HIS A 362 17.50 -43.12 16.44
N SER A 363 18.30 -42.11 16.77
CA SER A 363 18.51 -41.67 18.16
C SER A 363 17.21 -41.26 18.83
N LYS A 364 16.37 -40.45 18.17
CA LYS A 364 15.05 -40.10 18.70
C LYS A 364 14.25 -41.37 18.99
N ILE A 365 14.14 -42.29 18.04
CA ILE A 365 13.35 -43.52 18.22
C ILE A 365 13.89 -44.43 19.34
N GLN A 366 15.21 -44.58 19.47
CA GLN A 366 15.82 -45.39 20.54
C GLN A 366 15.75 -44.75 21.92
N THR A 367 15.96 -43.43 22.00
CA THR A 367 15.85 -42.68 23.27
C THR A 367 14.40 -42.68 23.78
N LEU A 368 13.44 -43.05 22.92
CA LEU A 368 11.99 -43.05 23.13
C LEU A 368 11.41 -44.45 23.43
N ALA A 369 12.14 -45.32 24.13
CA ALA A 369 11.57 -46.55 24.72
C ALA A 369 10.49 -46.28 25.82
N SER A 370 10.11 -45.02 26.05
CA SER A 370 8.86 -44.64 26.73
C SER A 370 7.78 -44.34 25.68
N SER A 371 6.54 -44.75 25.93
CA SER A 371 5.35 -44.81 25.06
C SER A 371 4.89 -43.54 24.30
N ARG A 372 5.74 -42.53 24.13
CA ARG A 372 5.42 -41.19 23.67
C ARG A 372 5.89 -40.87 22.24
N SER A 373 6.40 -41.83 21.46
CA SER A 373 6.81 -41.59 20.07
C SER A 373 6.20 -42.59 19.08
N VAL A 374 6.18 -42.22 17.80
CA VAL A 374 5.64 -43.04 16.73
C VAL A 374 6.34 -42.72 15.41
N VAL A 375 6.61 -43.77 14.62
CA VAL A 375 7.12 -43.63 13.26
C VAL A 375 5.94 -43.72 12.28
N LEU A 376 5.74 -42.68 11.48
CA LEU A 376 4.75 -42.64 10.41
C LEU A 376 5.46 -42.88 9.07
N ASP A 377 5.15 -43.97 8.40
CA ASP A 377 5.69 -44.32 7.09
C ASP A 377 4.67 -44.02 6.00
N LEU A 378 5.04 -43.17 5.05
CA LEU A 378 4.17 -42.68 3.97
C LEU A 378 4.37 -43.43 2.64
N ARG A 379 5.18 -44.49 2.62
CA ARG A 379 5.34 -45.37 1.45
C ARG A 379 4.07 -46.19 1.21
N ASP A 380 3.97 -46.79 0.03
CA ASP A 380 2.87 -47.71 -0.23
C ASP A 380 2.91 -48.94 0.71
N SER A 381 1.75 -49.59 0.89
CA SER A 381 1.64 -50.71 1.82
C SER A 381 2.45 -51.94 1.39
N GLU A 382 2.75 -52.12 0.11
CA GLU A 382 3.56 -53.26 -0.37
C GLU A 382 5.02 -53.08 0.06
N ASP A 383 5.61 -51.92 -0.19
CA ASP A 383 6.97 -51.55 0.22
C ASP A 383 7.14 -51.49 1.75
N PHE A 384 6.09 -51.05 2.45
CA PHE A 384 6.06 -51.03 3.91
C PHE A 384 6.08 -52.45 4.49
N GLU A 385 5.22 -53.35 4.02
CA GLU A 385 5.20 -54.74 4.54
C GLU A 385 6.44 -55.54 4.14
N ALA A 386 7.08 -55.20 3.01
CA ALA A 386 8.35 -55.79 2.62
C ALA A 386 9.47 -55.45 3.60
N VAL A 387 9.61 -54.17 3.97
CA VAL A 387 10.61 -53.69 4.95
C VAL A 387 10.07 -52.51 5.75
N ARG A 388 9.85 -52.72 7.05
CA ARG A 388 9.40 -51.66 7.99
C ARG A 388 10.24 -51.57 9.25
N THR A 389 10.20 -50.39 9.86
CA THR A 389 10.68 -50.17 11.22
C THR A 389 9.70 -50.79 12.22
N VAL A 390 10.19 -51.49 13.25
CA VAL A 390 9.33 -52.08 14.28
C VAL A 390 8.50 -51.00 15.00
N GLY A 391 7.20 -51.23 15.15
CA GLY A 391 6.27 -50.29 15.79
C GLY A 391 5.88 -49.09 14.93
N SER A 392 6.33 -49.01 13.67
CA SER A 392 5.88 -47.99 12.72
C SER A 392 4.44 -48.24 12.25
N ILE A 393 3.78 -47.17 11.82
CA ILE A 393 2.44 -47.19 11.25
C ILE A 393 2.49 -46.67 9.81
N ASN A 394 1.76 -47.31 8.92
CA ASN A 394 1.73 -46.95 7.50
C ASN A 394 0.52 -46.08 7.18
N LEU A 395 0.74 -44.95 6.51
CA LEU A 395 -0.28 -44.21 5.80
C LEU A 395 0.04 -44.30 4.31
N ASP A 396 -0.52 -45.29 3.64
CA ASP A 396 -0.43 -45.42 2.19
C ASP A 396 -1.18 -44.24 1.52
N LEU A 397 -0.41 -43.32 0.95
CA LEU A 397 -0.95 -42.14 0.28
C LEU A 397 -1.55 -42.44 -1.11
N ARG A 398 -1.52 -43.69 -1.60
CA ARG A 398 -2.07 -44.15 -2.89
C ARG A 398 -1.70 -43.27 -4.09
N CYS A 399 -0.65 -42.45 -3.99
CA CYS A 399 -0.05 -41.76 -5.12
C CYS A 399 1.00 -42.70 -5.71
N LYS A 400 0.56 -43.66 -6.53
CA LYS A 400 1.45 -44.54 -7.32
C LYS A 400 2.31 -43.77 -8.32
N GLU A 401 1.92 -42.53 -8.61
CA GLU A 401 2.71 -41.53 -9.30
C GLU A 401 2.69 -40.27 -8.42
N GLU A 402 3.78 -39.92 -7.74
CA GLU A 402 4.49 -38.71 -8.14
C GLU A 402 5.79 -38.43 -7.38
N PRO A 403 6.75 -37.79 -8.08
CA PRO A 403 8.02 -37.32 -7.55
C PRO A 403 7.78 -36.24 -6.51
N ASN A 404 8.85 -35.94 -5.76
CA ASN A 404 9.03 -34.74 -4.96
C ASN A 404 7.88 -33.69 -5.10
N PRO A 405 6.99 -33.51 -4.09
CA PRO A 405 5.84 -32.59 -4.16
C PRO A 405 6.21 -31.14 -4.51
N PHE A 406 7.47 -30.75 -4.36
CA PHE A 406 7.96 -29.43 -4.72
C PHE A 406 8.25 -29.27 -6.22
N THR A 407 8.02 -30.30 -7.04
CA THR A 407 8.19 -30.25 -8.51
C THR A 407 7.00 -29.62 -9.24
N SER A 408 5.79 -29.62 -8.65
CA SER A 408 4.63 -28.92 -9.23
C SER A 408 3.61 -28.47 -8.17
N PRO A 409 2.99 -27.27 -8.30
CA PRO A 409 1.96 -26.82 -7.36
C PRO A 409 0.72 -27.73 -7.25
N PRO A 410 0.19 -28.33 -8.34
CA PRO A 410 -0.92 -29.29 -8.23
C PRO A 410 -0.57 -30.56 -7.44
N THR A 411 0.66 -31.08 -7.58
CA THR A 411 1.16 -32.23 -6.81
C THR A 411 1.20 -31.91 -5.32
N LEU A 412 1.83 -30.78 -4.96
CA LEU A 412 1.91 -30.33 -3.56
C LEU A 412 0.51 -30.19 -2.95
N ARG A 413 -0.41 -29.54 -3.66
CA ARG A 413 -1.80 -29.35 -3.21
C ARG A 413 -2.51 -30.68 -2.96
N ARG A 414 -2.44 -31.62 -3.90
CA ARG A 414 -3.09 -32.93 -3.80
C ARG A 414 -2.55 -33.74 -2.62
N GLN A 415 -1.22 -33.83 -2.48
CA GLN A 415 -0.61 -34.52 -1.33
C GLN A 415 -0.97 -33.84 -0.02
N TRP A 416 -0.95 -32.49 0.02
CA TRP A 416 -1.30 -31.74 1.21
C TRP A 416 -2.74 -31.97 1.64
N LEU A 417 -3.72 -31.90 0.72
CA LEU A 417 -5.14 -32.14 1.02
C LEU A 417 -5.38 -33.56 1.58
N GLU A 418 -4.71 -34.56 1.00
CA GLU A 418 -4.83 -35.94 1.46
C GLU A 418 -4.21 -36.12 2.85
N LEU A 419 -3.03 -35.56 3.08
CA LEU A 419 -2.36 -35.56 4.38
C LEU A 419 -3.17 -34.82 5.43
N ASP A 420 -3.70 -33.63 5.11
CA ASP A 420 -4.51 -32.84 6.03
C ASP A 420 -5.80 -33.57 6.43
N ARG A 421 -6.43 -34.26 5.48
CA ARG A 421 -7.63 -35.09 5.67
C ARG A 421 -7.39 -36.30 6.56
N ARG A 422 -6.18 -36.90 6.57
CA ARG A 422 -5.89 -38.12 7.34
C ARG A 422 -5.16 -37.85 8.66
N LEU A 423 -4.36 -36.79 8.70
CA LEU A 423 -3.52 -36.45 9.85
C LEU A 423 -4.21 -35.41 10.74
N HIS A 424 -5.39 -35.73 11.28
CA HIS A 424 -6.11 -34.89 12.26
C HIS A 424 -6.52 -35.69 13.50
N GLY A 425 -6.81 -34.99 14.61
CA GLY A 425 -7.03 -35.62 15.91
C GLY A 425 -8.25 -36.54 15.98
N ASP A 426 -9.28 -36.23 15.19
CA ASP A 426 -10.52 -37.01 15.11
C ASP A 426 -10.47 -38.14 14.05
N ASP A 427 -9.34 -38.31 13.34
CA ASP A 427 -9.19 -39.43 12.42
C ASP A 427 -9.16 -40.73 13.25
N VAL A 428 -10.08 -41.65 12.95
CA VAL A 428 -10.29 -42.88 13.72
C VAL A 428 -9.04 -43.76 13.75
N GLU A 429 -8.23 -43.70 12.70
CA GLU A 429 -7.07 -44.56 12.53
C GLU A 429 -5.78 -43.90 13.02
N PHE A 430 -5.52 -42.65 12.66
CA PHE A 430 -4.26 -41.96 12.90
C PHE A 430 -4.30 -40.98 14.07
N GLY A 431 -5.46 -40.39 14.37
CA GLY A 431 -5.62 -39.42 15.46
C GLY A 431 -5.09 -39.97 16.81
N PRO A 432 -5.61 -41.10 17.30
CA PRO A 432 -5.14 -41.74 18.55
C PRO A 432 -3.67 -42.19 18.53
N LYS A 433 -3.10 -42.40 17.34
CA LYS A 433 -1.73 -42.90 17.17
C LYS A 433 -0.70 -41.77 17.12
N LEU A 434 -1.08 -40.58 16.66
CA LEU A 434 -0.16 -39.47 16.40
C LEU A 434 -0.24 -38.35 17.44
N PHE A 435 -1.44 -37.99 17.91
CA PHE A 435 -1.62 -36.81 18.76
C PHE A 435 -1.13 -37.06 20.19
N GLY A 436 -0.40 -36.09 20.75
CA GLY A 436 0.27 -36.21 22.05
C GLY A 436 1.59 -36.99 22.04
N ARG A 437 2.04 -37.45 20.86
CA ARG A 437 3.31 -38.15 20.65
C ARG A 437 4.28 -37.31 19.81
N VAL A 438 5.56 -37.68 19.89
CA VAL A 438 6.60 -37.22 18.95
C VAL A 438 6.54 -38.10 17.70
N VAL A 439 6.30 -37.49 16.54
CA VAL A 439 6.13 -38.20 15.27
C VAL A 439 7.39 -38.06 14.43
N VAL A 440 8.01 -39.19 14.08
CA VAL A 440 9.09 -39.24 13.09
C VAL A 440 8.50 -39.76 11.78
N ILE A 441 8.59 -38.97 10.72
CA ILE A 441 7.90 -39.24 9.46
C ILE A 441 8.92 -39.64 8.41
N ASN A 442 8.65 -40.77 7.77
CA ASN A 442 9.44 -41.28 6.67
C ASN A 442 8.61 -41.35 5.37
N SER A 443 9.29 -41.19 4.25
CA SER A 443 8.76 -41.36 2.89
C SER A 443 9.92 -41.79 1.98
N TYR A 444 9.71 -42.01 0.69
CA TYR A 444 10.78 -42.42 -0.24
C TYR A 444 12.03 -41.51 -0.19
N GLU A 445 11.99 -40.33 -0.79
CA GLU A 445 13.13 -39.38 -0.80
C GLU A 445 13.06 -38.35 0.35
N GLY A 446 12.05 -38.46 1.23
CA GLY A 446 11.86 -37.55 2.36
C GLY A 446 10.99 -36.32 2.04
N HIS A 447 10.73 -36.01 0.77
CA HIS A 447 10.00 -34.81 0.38
C HIS A 447 8.55 -34.76 0.89
N THR A 448 7.80 -35.87 0.77
CA THR A 448 6.43 -35.94 1.29
C THR A 448 6.40 -35.94 2.82
N ALA A 449 7.43 -36.49 3.48
CA ALA A 449 7.58 -36.41 4.92
C ALA A 449 7.72 -34.95 5.41
N VAL A 450 8.36 -34.07 4.63
CA VAL A 450 8.41 -32.62 4.94
C VAL A 450 7.00 -32.03 4.98
N VAL A 451 6.18 -32.30 3.96
CA VAL A 451 4.79 -31.81 3.89
C VAL A 451 3.95 -32.35 5.05
N ALA A 452 4.03 -33.65 5.33
CA ALA A 452 3.31 -34.27 6.43
C ALA A 452 3.73 -33.72 7.81
N SER A 453 5.04 -33.46 7.99
CA SER A 453 5.55 -32.87 9.23
C SER A 453 4.95 -31.49 9.47
N SER A 454 4.81 -30.69 8.42
CA SER A 454 4.15 -29.39 8.50
C SER A 454 2.67 -29.51 8.90
N VAL A 455 1.92 -30.42 8.24
CA VAL A 455 0.49 -30.64 8.54
C VAL A 455 0.29 -30.98 10.02
N LEU A 456 1.10 -31.87 10.57
CA LEU A 456 1.05 -32.26 11.98
C LEU A 456 1.46 -31.11 12.92
N ARG A 457 2.51 -30.35 12.59
CA ARG A 457 2.94 -29.19 13.40
C ARG A 457 1.89 -28.09 13.44
N LYS A 458 1.20 -27.81 12.33
CA LYS A 458 0.06 -26.88 12.28
C LYS A 458 -1.04 -27.27 13.28
N LYS A 459 -1.15 -28.57 13.60
CA LYS A 459 -2.12 -29.15 14.54
C LYS A 459 -1.54 -29.39 15.94
N GLY A 460 -0.39 -28.81 16.26
CA GLY A 460 0.22 -28.88 17.59
C GLY A 460 0.98 -30.18 17.89
N VAL A 461 1.27 -31.00 16.88
CA VAL A 461 2.02 -32.25 17.05
C VAL A 461 3.52 -32.00 16.80
N GLU A 462 4.37 -32.49 17.70
CA GLU A 462 5.82 -32.46 17.52
C GLU A 462 6.21 -33.47 16.43
N ALA A 463 6.55 -33.00 15.23
CA ALA A 463 6.77 -33.84 14.06
C ALA A 463 8.07 -33.49 13.30
N TYR A 464 8.81 -34.54 12.91
CA TYR A 464 10.10 -34.47 12.24
C TYR A 464 10.10 -35.26 10.93
N ALA A 465 10.61 -34.68 9.84
CA ALA A 465 10.81 -35.37 8.57
C ALA A 465 12.21 -35.98 8.51
N VAL A 466 12.33 -37.22 8.04
CA VAL A 466 13.62 -37.87 7.83
C VAL A 466 14.24 -37.42 6.50
N GLN A 467 15.43 -36.83 6.55
CA GLN A 467 16.15 -36.37 5.37
C GLN A 467 16.56 -37.54 4.46
N GLY A 468 16.29 -37.40 3.16
CA GLY A 468 16.61 -38.43 2.16
C GLY A 468 15.78 -39.71 2.31
N GLY A 469 14.77 -39.71 3.19
CA GLY A 469 13.78 -40.76 3.37
C GLY A 469 14.32 -42.19 3.49
N PHE A 470 13.55 -43.14 2.96
CA PHE A 470 13.82 -44.57 2.89
C PHE A 470 14.54 -44.92 1.58
N ASP A 471 15.80 -45.38 1.67
CA ASP A 471 16.57 -45.80 0.50
C ASP A 471 16.26 -47.27 0.15
N LEU A 472 15.62 -47.51 -0.99
CA LEU A 472 15.33 -48.84 -1.51
C LEU A 472 16.59 -49.60 -1.96
N ALA A 473 17.75 -48.94 -2.10
CA ALA A 473 19.02 -49.56 -2.54
C ALA A 473 19.72 -50.40 -1.46
N GLY A 474 19.06 -50.71 -0.34
CA GLY A 474 19.49 -51.81 0.54
C GLY A 474 20.52 -51.46 1.61
N GLN A 475 20.72 -50.20 1.98
CA GLN A 475 21.39 -49.87 3.25
C GLN A 475 20.39 -49.80 4.42
N THR A 476 19.69 -50.91 4.62
CA THR A 476 18.81 -51.17 5.76
C THR A 476 19.64 -51.55 7.00
N ILE A 477 20.62 -50.72 7.39
CA ILE A 477 21.49 -51.05 8.54
C ILE A 477 21.06 -50.37 9.84
N PHE A 478 20.22 -49.32 9.79
CA PHE A 478 19.83 -48.56 10.99
C PHE A 478 18.37 -48.74 11.45
N TRP A 479 17.55 -49.56 10.78
CA TRP A 479 16.10 -49.64 11.06
C TRP A 479 15.57 -51.03 11.43
N ILE A 480 16.43 -52.06 11.35
CA ILE A 480 16.09 -53.42 11.74
C ILE A 480 16.68 -53.67 13.14
N LEU A 481 15.85 -53.57 14.16
CA LEU A 481 16.01 -54.28 15.42
C LEU A 481 14.67 -54.90 15.80
#